data_AF-A0AA38P3Z1-F1
#
_entry.id   AF-A0AA38P3Z1-F1
#
_cell.length_a   1.000
_cell.length_b   1.000
_cell.length_c   1.000
_cell.angle_alpha   90.00
_cell.angle_beta   90.00
_cell.angle_gamma   90.00
#
_symmetry.space_group_name_H-M   'P 1'
#
loop_
_entity.id
_entity.type
_entity.pdbx_description
1 polymer ?
#
loop_
_entity_poly.entity_id
_entity_poly.type
_entity_poly.pdbx_seq_one_letter_code
_entity_poly.pdbx_strand_id
1 'polypeptide(L)'
;MFVALTSTFVALTSTFVALTSTFVTVVFTFVAVAFTFVTVAFTFVTVAFTFVAVAFTFVAVAFVTVAFVTVAFVAVTFTFVAIAFTFVAVVFTFVNLVFKFVTVAFTFVTVVFTFGTLASTAATLASIASISVTFACVIVRIQCYLLLQF
;
A
#
# COMPACT_ATOMS: atom_id res chain seq x y z
N MET A 1 -39.10 5.84 15.58
CA MET A 1 -38.51 6.01 14.24
C MET A 1 -37.14 6.69 14.29
N PHE A 2 -37.03 7.88 14.88
CA PHE A 2 -35.77 8.65 14.93
C PHE A 2 -34.62 7.92 15.66
N VAL A 3 -34.87 7.39 16.86
CA VAL A 3 -33.87 6.62 17.66
C VAL A 3 -33.38 5.36 16.95
N ALA A 4 -34.27 4.68 16.22
CA ALA A 4 -33.91 3.51 15.43
C ALA A 4 -33.03 3.88 14.23
N LEU A 5 -33.29 5.03 13.60
CA LEU A 5 -32.48 5.52 12.49
C LEU A 5 -31.07 5.92 12.96
N THR A 6 -30.96 6.58 14.12
CA THR A 6 -29.68 6.93 14.72
C THR A 6 -28.86 5.70 15.12
N SER A 7 -29.50 4.65 15.67
CA SER A 7 -28.77 3.42 16.04
C SER A 7 -28.30 2.64 14.81
N THR A 8 -29.10 2.59 13.74
CA THR A 8 -28.65 2.00 12.47
C THR A 8 -27.48 2.75 11.85
N PHE A 9 -27.45 4.08 11.99
CA PHE A 9 -26.36 4.90 11.48
C PHE A 9 -25.06 4.65 12.27
N VAL A 10 -25.13 4.60 13.60
CA VAL A 10 -23.98 4.27 14.47
C VAL A 10 -23.47 2.84 14.20
N ALA A 11 -24.37 1.89 13.96
CA ALA A 11 -23.96 0.54 13.58
C ALA A 11 -23.21 0.55 12.24
N LEU A 12 -23.74 1.24 11.23
CA LEU A 12 -23.06 1.38 9.93
C LEU A 12 -21.68 2.04 10.06
N THR A 13 -21.54 3.12 10.83
CA THR A 13 -20.23 3.77 11.02
C THR A 13 -19.25 2.83 11.73
N SER A 14 -19.70 2.08 12.74
CA SER A 14 -18.84 1.11 13.43
C SER A 14 -18.38 -0.03 12.51
N THR A 15 -19.27 -0.55 11.64
CA THR A 15 -18.89 -1.56 10.64
C THR A 15 -17.92 -1.01 9.62
N PHE A 16 -18.09 0.25 9.20
CA PHE A 16 -17.17 0.91 8.30
C PHE A 16 -15.78 1.03 8.95
N VAL A 17 -15.68 1.50 10.20
CA VAL A 17 -14.41 1.59 10.95
C VAL A 17 -13.73 0.23 11.10
N ALA A 18 -14.49 -0.83 11.36
CA ALA A 18 -13.94 -2.18 11.44
C ALA A 18 -13.37 -2.62 10.08
N LEU A 19 -14.10 -2.39 8.99
CA LEU A 19 -13.64 -2.70 7.63
C LEU A 19 -12.39 -1.90 7.27
N THR A 20 -12.34 -0.59 7.56
CA THR A 20 -11.15 0.23 7.29
C THR A 20 -9.94 -0.27 8.06
N SER A 21 -10.10 -0.65 9.33
CA SER A 21 -9.03 -1.23 10.14
C SER A 21 -8.50 -2.53 9.53
N THR A 22 -9.38 -3.47 9.17
CA THR A 22 -8.95 -4.73 8.52
C THR A 22 -8.21 -4.48 7.20
N PHE A 23 -8.64 -3.49 6.43
CA PHE A 23 -8.03 -3.16 5.16
C PHE A 23 -6.64 -2.54 5.33
N VAL A 24 -6.46 -1.69 6.34
CA VAL A 24 -5.15 -1.15 6.71
C VAL A 24 -4.18 -2.28 7.07
N THR A 25 -4.63 -3.27 7.82
CA THR A 25 -3.82 -4.46 8.13
C THR A 25 -3.39 -5.20 6.86
N VAL A 26 -4.31 -5.43 5.92
CA VAL A 26 -4.00 -6.07 4.63
C VAL A 26 -2.94 -5.27 3.86
N VAL A 27 -3.07 -3.94 3.79
CA VAL A 27 -2.08 -3.06 3.17
C VAL A 27 -0.70 -3.24 3.79
N PHE A 28 -0.58 -3.20 5.12
CA PHE A 28 0.70 -3.41 5.79
C PHE A 28 1.28 -4.80 5.53
N THR A 29 0.43 -5.81 5.39
CA THR A 29 0.85 -7.17 5.02
C THR A 29 1.48 -7.19 3.64
N PHE A 30 0.86 -6.53 2.65
CA PHE A 30 1.45 -6.41 1.32
C PHE A 30 2.77 -5.61 1.31
N VAL A 31 2.86 -4.54 2.11
CA VAL A 31 4.11 -3.78 2.26
C VAL A 31 5.22 -4.67 2.82
N ALA A 32 4.92 -5.50 3.82
CA ALA A 32 5.90 -6.45 4.35
C ALA A 32 6.36 -7.45 3.29
N VAL A 33 5.43 -8.04 2.52
CA VAL A 33 5.75 -8.93 1.40
C VAL A 33 6.62 -8.22 0.36
N ALA A 34 6.31 -6.97 0.03
CA ALA A 34 7.14 -6.12 -0.83
C ALA A 34 8.60 -6.01 -0.33
N PHE A 35 8.81 -5.79 0.96
CA PHE A 35 10.17 -5.74 1.53
C PHE A 35 10.89 -7.10 1.48
N THR A 36 10.18 -8.22 1.65
CA THR A 36 10.77 -9.57 1.46
C THR A 36 11.24 -9.79 0.03
N PHE A 37 10.46 -9.28 -0.94
CA PHE A 37 10.80 -9.33 -2.34
C PHE A 37 12.04 -8.48 -2.68
N VAL A 38 12.17 -7.30 -2.08
CA VAL A 38 13.36 -6.45 -2.22
C VAL A 38 14.61 -7.15 -1.67
N THR A 39 14.51 -7.79 -0.50
CA THR A 39 15.64 -8.53 0.09
C THR A 39 16.06 -9.71 -0.78
N VAL A 40 15.10 -10.48 -1.31
CA VAL A 40 15.36 -11.54 -2.29
C VAL A 40 16.07 -10.96 -3.51
N ALA A 41 15.62 -9.83 -4.04
CA ALA A 41 16.28 -9.11 -5.14
C ALA A 41 17.75 -8.77 -4.85
N PHE A 42 18.09 -8.31 -3.64
CA PHE A 42 19.48 -8.05 -3.27
C PHE A 42 20.35 -9.31 -3.19
N THR A 43 19.82 -10.43 -2.69
CA THR A 43 20.58 -11.71 -2.70
C THR A 43 20.93 -12.13 -4.12
N PHE A 44 19.99 -11.94 -5.01
CA PHE A 44 20.07 -12.20 -6.43
C PHE A 44 21.11 -11.31 -7.14
N VAL A 45 21.19 -10.02 -6.80
CA VAL A 45 22.28 -9.12 -7.23
C VAL A 45 23.64 -9.63 -6.73
N THR A 46 23.69 -10.15 -5.51
CA THR A 46 24.93 -10.71 -4.93
C THR A 46 25.40 -11.92 -5.74
N VAL A 47 24.48 -12.80 -6.13
CA VAL A 47 24.75 -13.94 -7.03
C VAL A 47 25.24 -13.45 -8.41
N ALA A 48 24.68 -12.38 -8.96
CA ALA A 48 25.18 -11.81 -10.22
C ALA A 48 26.65 -11.37 -10.10
N PHE A 49 27.03 -10.73 -8.99
CA PHE A 49 28.42 -10.35 -8.74
C PHE A 49 29.36 -11.56 -8.57
N THR A 50 28.90 -12.68 -8.01
CA THR A 50 29.74 -13.89 -7.94
C THR A 50 29.98 -14.48 -9.33
N PHE A 51 29.00 -14.47 -10.23
CA PHE A 51 29.20 -14.87 -11.63
C PHE A 51 30.22 -13.98 -12.35
N VAL A 52 30.18 -12.66 -12.11
CA VAL A 52 31.16 -11.73 -12.65
C VAL A 52 32.57 -12.05 -12.12
N ALA A 53 32.72 -12.32 -10.82
CA ALA A 53 33.99 -12.70 -10.23
C ALA A 53 34.54 -14.00 -10.85
N VAL A 54 33.68 -15.02 -11.01
CA VAL A 54 34.02 -16.27 -11.71
C VAL A 54 34.47 -15.99 -13.14
N ALA A 55 33.78 -15.11 -13.87
CA ALA A 55 34.20 -14.73 -15.22
C ALA A 55 35.62 -14.13 -15.24
N PHE A 56 35.95 -13.25 -14.29
CA PHE A 56 37.32 -12.72 -14.17
C PHE A 56 38.37 -13.80 -13.86
N THR A 57 38.04 -14.81 -13.06
CA THR A 57 38.96 -15.94 -12.83
C THR A 57 39.24 -16.73 -14.10
N PHE A 58 38.22 -16.96 -14.93
CA PHE A 58 38.39 -17.62 -16.22
C PHE A 58 39.26 -16.81 -17.19
N VAL A 59 39.12 -15.48 -17.21
CA VAL A 59 40.01 -14.61 -18.00
C VAL A 59 41.46 -14.74 -17.53
N ALA A 60 41.69 -14.74 -16.21
CA ALA A 60 43.03 -14.92 -15.66
C ALA A 60 43.65 -16.27 -16.06
N VAL A 61 42.89 -17.36 -15.99
CA VAL A 61 43.34 -18.68 -16.44
C VAL A 61 43.65 -18.68 -17.93
N ALA A 62 42.76 -18.13 -18.76
CA ALA A 62 42.95 -18.06 -20.21
C ALA A 62 44.27 -17.35 -20.58
N PHE A 63 44.61 -16.27 -19.86
CA PHE A 63 45.86 -15.52 -20.05
C PHE A 63 47.12 -16.32 -19.70
N VAL A 64 47.03 -17.30 -18.80
CA VAL A 64 48.15 -18.19 -18.44
C VAL A 64 48.31 -19.34 -19.46
N THR A 65 47.23 -19.74 -20.14
CA THR A 65 47.17 -20.96 -20.97
C THR A 65 47.37 -20.78 -22.49
N VAL A 66 48.07 -19.72 -22.94
CA VAL A 66 47.94 -19.23 -24.32
C VAL A 66 48.46 -20.21 -25.41
N ALA A 67 47.53 -20.74 -26.22
CA ALA A 67 47.68 -20.94 -27.68
C ALA A 67 46.35 -21.32 -28.38
N PHE A 68 45.45 -22.08 -27.75
CA PHE A 68 44.26 -22.63 -28.44
C PHE A 68 42.91 -22.44 -27.73
N VAL A 69 42.90 -22.06 -26.44
CA VAL A 69 41.70 -22.10 -25.58
C VAL A 69 41.12 -20.70 -25.29
N THR A 70 41.81 -19.64 -25.71
CA THR A 70 41.53 -18.26 -25.26
C THR A 70 40.22 -17.67 -25.81
N VAL A 71 39.90 -17.87 -27.09
CA VAL A 71 38.72 -17.21 -27.71
C VAL A 71 37.41 -17.77 -27.16
N ALA A 72 37.29 -19.09 -27.01
CA ALA A 72 36.09 -19.72 -26.46
C ALA A 72 35.88 -19.37 -24.99
N PHE A 73 36.95 -19.36 -24.18
CA PHE A 73 36.85 -18.96 -22.77
C PHE A 73 36.47 -17.48 -22.62
N VAL A 74 37.06 -16.60 -23.41
CA VAL A 74 36.71 -15.17 -23.40
C VAL A 74 35.23 -14.98 -23.80
N ALA A 75 34.75 -15.68 -24.82
CA ALA A 75 33.34 -15.63 -25.21
C ALA A 75 32.41 -16.09 -24.06
N VAL A 76 32.74 -17.20 -23.39
CA VAL A 76 31.99 -17.69 -22.23
C VAL A 76 32.02 -16.68 -21.08
N THR A 77 33.13 -15.99 -20.84
CA THR A 77 33.17 -14.95 -19.79
C THR A 77 32.27 -13.76 -20.11
N PHE A 78 32.24 -13.31 -21.36
CA PHE A 78 31.33 -12.24 -21.77
C PHE A 78 29.86 -12.66 -21.66
N THR A 79 29.52 -13.93 -21.92
CA THR A 79 28.14 -14.41 -21.72
C THR A 79 27.76 -14.44 -20.25
N PHE A 80 28.64 -14.91 -19.34
CA PHE A 80 28.39 -14.85 -17.90
C PHE A 80 28.17 -13.43 -17.39
N VAL A 81 29.00 -12.48 -17.84
CA VAL A 81 28.85 -11.06 -17.49
C VAL A 81 27.54 -10.49 -18.02
N ALA A 82 27.16 -10.80 -19.27
CA ALA A 82 25.88 -10.37 -19.84
C ALA A 82 24.67 -10.94 -19.08
N ILE A 83 24.73 -12.22 -18.68
CA ILE A 83 23.69 -12.86 -17.85
C ILE A 83 23.60 -12.16 -16.48
N ALA A 84 24.73 -11.83 -15.86
CA ALA A 84 24.74 -11.11 -14.60
C ALA A 84 24.06 -9.72 -14.73
N PHE A 85 24.38 -8.95 -15.77
CA PHE A 85 23.77 -7.63 -15.98
C PHE A 85 22.27 -7.70 -16.30
N THR A 86 21.84 -8.66 -17.12
CA THR A 86 20.40 -8.86 -17.40
C THR A 86 19.65 -9.22 -16.13
N PHE A 87 20.24 -10.08 -15.31
CA PHE A 87 19.68 -10.48 -14.03
C PHE A 87 19.52 -9.28 -13.08
N VAL A 88 20.54 -8.42 -12.97
CA VAL A 88 20.47 -7.16 -12.20
C VAL A 88 19.37 -6.22 -12.73
N ALA A 89 19.23 -6.08 -14.04
CA ALA A 89 18.19 -5.24 -14.64
C ALA A 89 16.75 -5.72 -14.33
N VAL A 90 16.53 -7.03 -14.36
CA VAL A 90 15.24 -7.64 -13.97
C VAL A 90 14.93 -7.34 -12.50
N VAL A 91 15.93 -7.47 -11.62
CA VAL A 91 15.80 -7.12 -10.20
C VAL A 91 15.37 -5.66 -10.02
N PHE A 92 16.05 -4.70 -10.66
CA PHE A 92 15.68 -3.28 -10.54
C PHE A 92 14.27 -3.00 -11.05
N THR A 93 13.85 -3.66 -12.12
CA THR A 93 12.49 -3.54 -12.64
C THR A 93 11.46 -4.02 -11.63
N PHE A 94 11.73 -5.17 -11.00
CA PHE A 94 10.86 -5.74 -9.98
C PHE A 94 10.78 -4.86 -8.72
N VAL A 95 11.92 -4.37 -8.22
CA VAL A 95 11.97 -3.42 -7.09
C VAL A 95 11.15 -2.16 -7.40
N ASN A 96 11.23 -1.62 -8.62
CA ASN A 96 10.43 -0.46 -9.01
C ASN A 96 8.92 -0.75 -9.01
N LEU A 97 8.51 -1.94 -9.48
CA LEU A 97 7.11 -2.37 -9.43
C LEU A 97 6.62 -2.47 -7.97
N VAL A 98 7.44 -3.03 -7.09
CA VAL A 98 7.18 -3.09 -5.66
C VAL A 98 6.94 -1.69 -5.07
N PHE A 99 7.80 -0.72 -5.37
CA PHE A 99 7.60 0.66 -4.89
C PHE A 99 6.31 1.29 -5.41
N LYS A 100 5.93 1.04 -6.67
CA LYS A 100 4.65 1.50 -7.21
C LYS A 100 3.47 0.90 -6.44
N PHE A 101 3.52 -0.39 -6.12
CA PHE A 101 2.48 -1.05 -5.34
C PHE A 101 2.35 -0.42 -3.95
N VAL A 102 3.48 -0.16 -3.28
CA VAL A 102 3.50 0.52 -1.97
C VAL A 102 2.87 1.90 -2.05
N THR A 103 3.20 2.70 -3.08
CA THR A 103 2.60 4.03 -3.30
C THR A 103 1.09 3.96 -3.49
N VAL A 104 0.60 3.00 -4.29
CA VAL A 104 -0.85 2.78 -4.48
C VAL A 104 -1.51 2.43 -3.15
N ALA A 105 -0.88 1.58 -2.34
CA ALA A 105 -1.41 1.19 -1.04
C ALA A 105 -1.50 2.39 -0.08
N PHE A 106 -0.49 3.26 -0.03
CA PHE A 106 -0.55 4.50 0.76
C PHE A 106 -1.62 5.46 0.27
N THR A 107 -1.76 5.62 -1.06
CA THR A 107 -2.83 6.44 -1.64
C THR A 107 -4.21 5.94 -1.21
N PHE A 108 -4.40 4.62 -1.22
CA PHE A 108 -5.64 4.00 -0.79
C PHE A 108 -5.91 4.24 0.70
N VAL A 109 -4.90 4.10 1.56
CA VAL A 109 -5.02 4.42 3.00
C VAL A 109 -5.49 5.87 3.18
N THR A 110 -4.90 6.83 2.48
CA THR A 110 -5.33 8.24 2.52
C THR A 110 -6.80 8.42 2.12
N VAL A 111 -7.24 7.74 1.05
CA VAL A 111 -8.65 7.75 0.61
C VAL A 111 -9.56 7.22 1.72
N VAL A 112 -9.19 6.09 2.34
CA VAL A 112 -9.95 5.48 3.44
C VAL A 112 -10.07 6.42 4.63
N PHE A 113 -8.98 7.09 5.04
CA PHE A 113 -9.01 8.09 6.11
C PHE A 113 -9.94 9.26 5.76
N THR A 114 -9.89 9.73 4.51
CA THR A 114 -10.76 10.82 4.02
C THR A 114 -12.23 10.43 4.04
N PHE A 115 -12.59 9.21 3.66
CA PHE A 115 -13.96 8.72 3.79
C PHE A 115 -14.39 8.60 5.26
N GLY A 116 -13.48 8.16 6.14
CA GLY A 116 -13.75 8.12 7.58
C GLY A 116 -14.06 9.49 8.17
N THR A 117 -13.33 10.53 7.77
CA THR A 117 -13.58 11.91 8.22
C THR A 117 -14.85 12.52 7.62
N LEU A 118 -15.17 12.20 6.37
CA LEU A 118 -16.45 12.56 5.74
C LEU A 118 -17.64 11.91 6.46
N ALA A 119 -17.52 10.63 6.84
CA ALA A 119 -18.56 9.92 7.58
C ALA A 119 -18.78 10.52 8.97
N SER A 120 -17.70 10.87 9.69
CA SER A 120 -17.82 11.49 11.01
C SER A 120 -18.39 12.90 10.95
N THR A 121 -18.03 13.70 9.94
CA THR A 121 -18.64 15.03 9.73
C THR A 121 -20.11 14.95 9.32
N ALA A 122 -20.50 13.98 8.50
CA ALA A 122 -21.93 13.74 8.22
C ALA A 122 -22.70 13.36 9.50
N ALA A 123 -22.09 12.55 10.37
CA ALA A 123 -22.68 12.18 11.66
C ALA A 123 -22.93 13.40 12.57
N THR A 124 -21.98 14.34 12.64
CA THR A 124 -22.12 15.56 13.43
C THR A 124 -23.14 16.52 12.84
N LEU A 125 -23.24 16.66 11.51
CA LEU A 125 -24.30 17.44 10.89
C LEU A 125 -25.69 16.86 11.19
N ALA A 126 -25.84 15.53 11.12
CA ALA A 126 -27.09 14.86 11.43
C ALA A 126 -27.50 15.07 12.90
N SER A 127 -26.55 15.04 13.84
CA SER A 127 -26.83 15.33 15.24
C SER A 127 -27.25 16.79 15.47
N ILE A 128 -26.60 17.76 14.82
CA ILE A 128 -26.99 19.17 14.89
C ILE A 128 -28.40 19.39 14.32
N ALA A 129 -28.71 18.79 13.17
CA ALA A 129 -30.05 18.86 12.58
C ALA A 129 -31.12 18.24 13.48
N SER A 130 -30.79 17.17 14.20
CA SER A 130 -31.71 16.56 15.17
C SER A 130 -32.03 17.49 16.35
N ILE A 131 -31.03 18.22 16.84
CA ILE A 131 -31.18 19.16 17.94
C ILE A 131 -32.02 20.36 17.49
N SER A 132 -31.79 20.89 16.28
CA SER A 132 -32.55 22.02 15.76
C SER A 132 -34.03 21.70 15.56
N VAL A 133 -34.36 20.52 15.02
CA VAL A 133 -35.74 20.03 14.90
C VAL A 133 -36.40 19.89 16.27
N THR A 134 -35.67 19.34 17.24
CA THR A 134 -36.17 19.19 18.62
C THR A 134 -36.48 20.56 19.24
N PHE A 135 -35.58 21.52 19.07
CA PHE A 135 -35.75 22.89 19.57
C PHE A 135 -36.94 23.60 18.91
N ALA A 136 -37.08 23.49 17.58
CA ALA A 136 -38.23 24.01 16.84
C ALA A 136 -39.55 23.39 17.34
N CYS A 137 -39.57 22.08 17.59
CA CYS A 137 -40.74 21.39 18.12
C CYS A 137 -41.11 21.90 19.53
N VAL A 138 -40.12 22.12 20.41
CA VAL A 138 -40.34 22.70 21.74
C VAL A 138 -40.92 24.11 21.65
N ILE A 139 -40.39 24.96 20.77
CA ILE A 139 -40.92 26.32 20.54
C ILE A 139 -42.39 26.27 20.11
N VAL A 140 -42.72 25.45 19.10
CA VAL A 140 -44.10 25.28 18.64
C VAL A 140 -45.01 24.81 19.77
N ARG A 141 -44.53 23.88 20.61
CA ARG A 141 -45.28 23.38 21.75
C ARG A 141 -45.56 24.46 22.79
N ILE A 142 -44.58 25.31 23.09
CA ILE A 142 -44.70 26.45 24.01
C ILE A 142 -45.70 27.48 23.45
N GLN A 143 -45.58 27.84 22.16
CA GLN A 143 -46.50 28.76 21.49
C GLN A 143 -47.95 28.24 21.54
N CYS A 144 -48.14 26.95 21.30
CA CYS A 144 -49.45 26.30 21.37
C CYS A 144 -50.04 26.35 22.80
N TYR A 145 -49.20 26.14 23.82
CA TYR A 145 -49.62 26.24 25.23
C TYR A 145 -50.03 27.66 25.63
N LEU A 146 -49.27 28.66 25.19
CA LEU A 146 -49.58 30.08 25.42
C LEU A 146 -50.88 30.49 24.72
N LEU A 147 -51.11 30.06 23.48
CA LEU A 147 -52.35 30.31 22.73
C LEU A 147 -53.59 29.65 23.37
N LEU A 148 -53.42 28.52 24.07
CA LEU A 148 -54.50 27.82 24.79
C LEU A 148 -54.81 28.44 26.17
N GLN A 149 -53.96 29.33 26.68
CA GLN A 149 -54.13 30.01 27.98
C GLN A 149 -54.79 31.41 27.86
N PHE A 150 -55.10 31.86 26.64
CA PHE A 150 -55.95 33.00 26.34
C PHE A 150 -57.29 32.53 25.77
#